data_AF-A0A496ZX30-F1
#
_entry.id   AF-A0A496ZX30-F1
#
_cell.length_a   1.000
_cell.length_b   1.000
_cell.length_c   1.000
_cell.angle_alpha   90.00
_cell.angle_beta   90.00
_cell.angle_gamma   90.00
#
_symmetry.space_group_name_H-M   'P 1'
#
loop_
_entity.id
_entity.type
_entity.pdbx_description
1 polymer ?
#
loop_
_entity_poly.entity_id
_entity_poly.type
_entity_poly.pdbx_seq_one_letter_code
_entity_poly.pdbx_strand_id
1 'polypeptide(L)'
;MHDIINVYGTSILRIIALILWWILLKKHKFESTNRLSIIYFISFFGIFILWNFSMIISKYLFGKSNEVYLVFWVIASVFELFFITKILFLTLSPSKPNSDIFPITVSVITIPIILAAILSYTNRSYNPINTTDFFNIILLLLGTIVILRNLLTGENFLNNIESFFIFSGFALYFVLHILASNSFSLGFLENWNFGKYATIVSLIYWLGSLFFIWKIRSRHLS
;
A
#
# COMPACT_ATOMS: atom_id res chain seq x y z
N MET A 1 -19.15 10.58 -12.23
CA MET A 1 -19.87 11.62 -11.41
C MET A 1 -20.62 11.03 -10.21
N HIS A 2 -20.97 9.73 -10.24
CA HIS A 2 -21.46 8.97 -9.07
C HIS A 2 -20.37 8.61 -8.01
N ASP A 3 -19.14 9.08 -8.17
CA ASP A 3 -17.96 8.63 -7.40
C ASP A 3 -17.76 9.29 -6.03
N ILE A 4 -18.52 10.34 -5.67
CA ILE A 4 -18.17 11.14 -4.48
C ILE A 4 -18.63 10.49 -3.18
N ILE A 5 -19.86 9.96 -3.14
CA ILE A 5 -20.42 9.36 -1.91
C ILE A 5 -19.65 8.07 -1.53
N ASN A 6 -18.98 7.43 -2.49
CA ASN A 6 -18.24 6.19 -2.31
C ASN A 6 -16.76 6.35 -1.89
N VAL A 7 -16.20 7.58 -1.94
CA VAL A 7 -14.84 7.92 -1.47
C VAL A 7 -14.79 8.12 0.05
N TYR A 8 -15.90 8.46 0.71
CA TYR A 8 -15.91 8.77 2.14
C TYR A 8 -15.71 7.54 3.03
N GLY A 9 -16.32 6.39 2.70
CA GLY A 9 -16.25 5.18 3.54
C GLY A 9 -14.82 4.63 3.64
N THR A 10 -14.11 4.53 2.53
CA THR A 10 -12.69 4.13 2.52
C THR A 10 -11.80 5.18 3.19
N SER A 11 -12.12 6.47 3.05
CA SER A 11 -11.38 7.56 3.71
C SER A 11 -11.46 7.48 5.23
N ILE A 12 -12.66 7.29 5.77
CA ILE A 12 -12.86 7.18 7.23
C ILE A 12 -12.13 5.96 7.78
N LEU A 13 -12.24 4.81 7.12
CA LEU A 13 -11.53 3.59 7.54
C LEU A 13 -10.01 3.77 7.50
N ARG A 14 -9.47 4.48 6.50
CA ARG A 14 -8.03 4.83 6.44
C ARG A 14 -7.61 5.72 7.60
N ILE A 15 -8.42 6.73 7.96
CA ILE A 15 -8.15 7.62 9.10
C ILE A 15 -8.14 6.82 10.41
N ILE A 16 -9.15 5.97 10.61
CA ILE A 16 -9.22 5.09 11.81
C ILE A 16 -8.00 4.17 11.85
N ALA A 17 -7.66 3.53 10.74
CA ALA A 17 -6.48 2.66 10.66
C ALA A 17 -5.20 3.44 11.00
N LEU A 18 -4.99 4.62 10.41
CA LEU A 18 -3.85 5.48 10.69
C LEU A 18 -3.74 5.79 12.19
N ILE A 19 -4.82 6.24 12.81
CA ILE A 19 -4.84 6.61 14.24
C ILE A 19 -4.50 5.40 15.12
N LEU A 20 -5.12 4.25 14.88
CA LEU A 20 -4.92 3.08 15.72
C LEU A 20 -3.51 2.50 15.57
N TRP A 21 -2.98 2.43 14.34
CA TRP A 21 -1.61 2.00 14.10
C TRP A 21 -0.58 2.99 14.67
N TRP A 22 -0.87 4.30 14.64
CA TRP A 22 -0.04 5.31 15.31
C TRP A 22 -0.03 5.15 16.84
N ILE A 23 -1.18 4.87 17.45
CA ILE A 23 -1.27 4.60 18.90
C ILE A 23 -0.43 3.35 19.24
N LEU A 24 -0.53 2.29 18.43
CA LEU A 24 0.28 1.07 18.60
C LEU A 24 1.78 1.41 18.54
N LEU A 25 2.21 2.19 17.54
CA LEU A 25 3.60 2.63 17.37
C LEU A 25 4.14 3.38 18.60
N LYS A 26 3.32 4.22 19.23
CA LYS A 26 3.71 5.02 20.41
C LYS A 26 3.77 4.20 21.70
N LYS A 27 2.92 3.18 21.85
CA LYS A 27 2.79 2.42 23.10
C LYS A 27 3.88 1.37 23.31
N HIS A 28 4.49 0.87 22.24
CA HIS A 28 5.43 -0.26 22.31
C HIS A 28 6.81 0.09 21.76
N LYS A 29 7.84 -0.56 22.32
CA LYS A 29 9.20 -0.55 21.75
C LYS A 29 9.31 -1.73 20.78
N PHE A 30 9.57 -1.43 19.51
CA PHE A 30 9.72 -2.41 18.44
C PHE A 30 11.18 -2.51 18.00
N GLU A 31 11.58 -3.68 17.52
CA GLU A 31 12.83 -3.84 16.75
C GLU A 31 12.84 -2.90 15.54
N SER A 32 14.03 -2.53 15.06
CA SER A 32 14.23 -1.49 14.05
C SER A 32 13.42 -1.75 12.76
N THR A 33 13.47 -2.96 12.21
CA THR A 33 12.75 -3.34 10.97
C THR A 33 11.24 -3.33 11.15
N ASN A 34 10.75 -3.86 12.27
CA ASN A 34 9.31 -3.88 12.57
C ASN A 34 8.77 -2.46 12.77
N ARG A 35 9.51 -1.63 13.52
CA ARG A 35 9.20 -0.20 13.70
C ARG A 35 9.15 0.53 12.36
N LEU A 36 10.11 0.29 11.48
CA LEU A 36 10.17 0.92 10.17
C LEU A 36 8.96 0.53 9.31
N SER A 37 8.57 -0.75 9.36
CA SER A 37 7.40 -1.26 8.63
C SER A 37 6.11 -0.57 9.10
N ILE A 38 5.92 -0.41 10.41
CA ILE A 38 4.79 0.32 10.98
C ILE A 38 4.80 1.79 10.56
N ILE A 39 5.97 2.46 10.59
CA ILE A 39 6.09 3.87 10.18
C ILE A 39 5.69 4.05 8.71
N TYR A 40 6.24 3.23 7.81
CA TYR A 40 5.88 3.32 6.40
C TYR A 40 4.42 2.95 6.14
N PHE A 41 3.87 2.01 6.89
CA PHE A 41 2.47 1.66 6.79
C PHE A 41 1.53 2.78 7.26
N ILE A 42 1.91 3.54 8.29
CA ILE A 42 1.17 4.74 8.69
C ILE A 42 1.29 5.83 7.62
N SER A 43 2.49 6.04 7.06
CA SER A 43 2.72 6.98 5.96
C SER A 43 1.91 6.63 4.71
N PHE A 44 1.78 5.34 4.39
CA PHE A 44 0.91 4.82 3.33
C PHE A 44 -0.52 5.33 3.52
N PHE A 45 -1.11 5.16 4.70
CA PHE A 45 -2.44 5.70 4.97
C PHE A 45 -2.48 7.23 4.86
N GLY A 46 -1.45 7.92 5.34
CA GLY A 46 -1.34 9.38 5.27
C GLY A 46 -1.40 9.90 3.83
N ILE A 47 -0.63 9.29 2.92
CA ILE A 47 -0.63 9.65 1.49
C ILE A 47 -2.02 9.48 0.88
N PHE A 48 -2.67 8.36 1.14
CA PHE A 48 -4.00 8.08 0.61
C PHE A 48 -5.11 8.96 1.21
N ILE A 49 -4.97 9.38 2.46
CA ILE A 49 -5.88 10.35 3.09
C ILE A 49 -5.69 11.73 2.44
N LEU A 50 -4.44 12.18 2.26
CA LEU A 50 -4.14 13.43 1.57
C LEU A 50 -4.68 13.41 0.14
N TRP A 51 -4.47 12.31 -0.59
CA TRP A 51 -5.04 12.12 -1.92
C TRP A 51 -6.56 12.30 -1.91
N ASN A 52 -7.26 11.61 -1.00
CA ASN A 52 -8.72 11.70 -0.92
C ASN A 52 -9.20 13.14 -0.64
N PHE A 53 -8.54 13.86 0.27
CA PHE A 53 -8.85 15.27 0.53
C PHE A 53 -8.57 16.16 -0.68
N SER A 54 -7.43 16.00 -1.34
CA SER A 54 -7.08 16.78 -2.53
C SER A 54 -8.06 16.53 -3.69
N MET A 55 -8.52 15.30 -3.88
CA MET A 55 -9.55 14.98 -4.89
C MET A 55 -10.89 15.64 -4.58
N ILE A 56 -11.32 15.64 -3.31
CA ILE A 56 -12.54 16.32 -2.88
C ILE A 56 -12.42 17.83 -3.15
N ILE A 57 -11.36 18.47 -2.64
CA ILE A 57 -11.11 19.91 -2.81
C ILE A 57 -11.06 20.29 -4.29
N SER A 58 -10.29 19.56 -5.10
CA SER A 58 -10.11 19.88 -6.52
C SER A 58 -11.40 19.77 -7.31
N LYS A 59 -12.21 18.76 -7.01
CA LYS A 59 -13.49 18.55 -7.67
C LYS A 59 -14.52 19.63 -7.33
N TYR A 60 -14.64 19.99 -6.05
CA TYR A 60 -15.64 20.96 -5.60
C TYR A 60 -15.27 22.42 -5.93
N LEU A 61 -13.99 22.77 -5.94
CA LEU A 61 -13.55 24.16 -6.10
C LEU A 61 -13.04 24.50 -7.50
N PHE A 62 -12.43 23.55 -8.21
CA PHE A 62 -11.67 23.86 -9.43
C PHE A 62 -12.10 23.07 -10.67
N GLY A 63 -12.96 22.06 -10.52
CA GLY A 63 -13.40 21.21 -11.64
C GLY A 63 -12.29 20.40 -12.32
N LYS A 64 -11.08 20.31 -11.72
CA LYS A 64 -9.88 19.68 -12.28
C LYS A 64 -9.46 18.43 -11.49
N SER A 65 -10.25 17.37 -11.57
CA SER A 65 -9.99 16.13 -10.81
C SER A 65 -8.91 15.24 -11.43
N ASN A 66 -8.62 15.38 -12.72
CA ASN A 66 -7.79 14.41 -13.45
C ASN A 66 -6.30 14.61 -13.19
N GLU A 67 -5.82 15.85 -13.13
CA GLU A 67 -4.42 16.17 -12.86
C GLU A 67 -4.03 15.80 -11.41
N VAL A 68 -4.94 16.07 -10.46
CA VAL A 68 -4.74 15.68 -9.05
C VAL A 68 -4.67 14.16 -8.93
N TYR A 69 -5.52 13.43 -9.65
CA TYR A 69 -5.45 11.97 -9.70
C TYR A 69 -4.09 11.48 -10.19
N LEU A 70 -3.58 12.03 -11.31
CA LEU A 70 -2.30 11.60 -11.88
C LEU A 70 -1.12 11.86 -10.93
N VAL A 71 -1.06 13.05 -10.33
CA VAL A 71 0.02 13.41 -9.39
C VAL A 71 0.03 12.48 -8.19
N PHE A 72 -1.13 12.25 -7.56
CA PHE A 72 -1.20 11.39 -6.38
C PHE A 72 -1.03 9.91 -6.71
N TRP A 73 -1.44 9.45 -7.90
CA TRP A 73 -1.14 8.09 -8.34
C TRP A 73 0.37 7.86 -8.44
N VAL A 74 1.14 8.82 -8.99
CA VAL A 74 2.62 8.73 -9.00
C VAL A 74 3.17 8.68 -7.58
N ILE A 75 2.75 9.60 -6.71
CA ILE A 75 3.24 9.66 -5.32
C ILE A 75 2.96 8.34 -4.58
N ALA A 76 1.74 7.82 -4.68
CA ALA A 76 1.35 6.57 -4.03
C ALA A 76 2.13 5.37 -4.57
N SER A 77 2.19 5.22 -5.90
CA SER A 77 2.87 4.09 -6.55
C SER A 77 4.37 4.06 -6.24
N VAL A 78 5.03 5.22 -6.29
CA VAL A 78 6.45 5.33 -5.94
C VAL A 78 6.68 5.03 -4.47
N PHE A 79 5.79 5.51 -3.59
CA PHE A 79 5.90 5.24 -2.16
C PHE A 79 5.71 3.75 -1.84
N GLU A 80 4.73 3.09 -2.43
CA GLU A 80 4.49 1.65 -2.25
C GLU A 80 5.71 0.82 -2.68
N LEU A 81 6.27 1.11 -3.86
CA LEU A 81 7.50 0.46 -4.32
C LEU A 81 8.67 0.71 -3.39
N PHE A 82 8.89 1.95 -2.98
CA PHE A 82 9.93 2.31 -2.04
C PHE A 82 9.77 1.54 -0.73
N PHE A 83 8.55 1.50 -0.18
CA PHE A 83 8.24 0.82 1.07
C PHE A 83 8.52 -0.68 0.97
N ILE A 84 7.87 -1.38 0.03
CA ILE A 84 8.04 -2.84 -0.12
C ILE A 84 9.50 -3.18 -0.40
N THR A 85 10.16 -2.45 -1.30
CA THR A 85 11.56 -2.69 -1.63
C THR A 85 12.46 -2.47 -0.40
N LYS A 86 12.25 -1.39 0.35
CA LYS A 86 13.07 -1.08 1.52
C LYS A 86 13.00 -2.18 2.57
N ILE A 87 11.80 -2.69 2.85
CA ILE A 87 11.64 -3.78 3.82
C ILE A 87 12.17 -5.10 3.26
N LEU A 88 11.96 -5.39 1.97
CA LEU A 88 12.52 -6.56 1.31
C LEU A 88 14.04 -6.65 1.51
N PHE A 89 14.76 -5.56 1.21
CA PHE A 89 16.23 -5.52 1.39
C PHE A 89 16.65 -5.72 2.86
N LEU A 90 15.92 -5.14 3.81
CA LEU A 90 16.19 -5.34 5.24
C LEU A 90 15.94 -6.78 5.70
N THR A 91 14.94 -7.46 5.11
CA THR A 91 14.66 -8.87 5.44
C THR A 91 15.62 -9.85 4.77
N LEU A 92 16.18 -9.53 3.60
CA LEU A 92 17.11 -10.41 2.88
C LEU A 92 18.54 -10.33 3.41
N SER A 93 19.00 -9.14 3.79
CA SER A 93 20.37 -8.93 4.30
C SER A 93 20.38 -8.03 5.54
N PRO A 94 19.99 -8.55 6.72
CA PRO A 94 19.89 -7.75 7.95
C PRO A 94 21.23 -7.13 8.38
N SER A 95 22.35 -7.82 8.12
CA SER A 95 23.69 -7.44 8.57
C SER A 95 24.45 -6.54 7.59
N LYS A 96 24.05 -6.50 6.31
CA LYS A 96 24.59 -5.61 5.28
C LYS A 96 23.45 -5.19 4.37
N PRO A 97 22.73 -4.10 4.69
CA PRO A 97 21.82 -3.53 3.71
C PRO A 97 22.65 -3.22 2.47
N ASN A 98 22.27 -3.76 1.31
CA ASN A 98 22.89 -3.43 0.02
C ASN A 98 22.55 -1.97 -0.32
N SER A 99 23.17 -1.04 0.40
CA SER A 99 22.90 0.40 0.41
C SER A 99 23.11 1.03 -0.95
N ASP A 100 24.00 0.46 -1.75
CA ASP A 100 24.41 1.02 -3.03
C ASP A 100 23.47 0.60 -4.15
N ILE A 101 22.88 -0.60 -4.04
CA ILE A 101 21.95 -1.15 -5.04
C ILE A 101 20.54 -0.61 -4.81
N PHE A 102 20.14 -0.38 -3.54
CA PHE A 102 18.78 0.03 -3.21
C PHE A 102 18.30 1.31 -3.94
N PRO A 103 19.06 2.43 -3.95
CA PRO A 103 18.66 3.64 -4.69
C PRO A 103 18.55 3.40 -6.18
N ILE A 104 19.44 2.58 -6.76
CA ILE A 104 19.42 2.22 -8.17
C ILE A 104 18.16 1.43 -8.50
N THR A 105 17.84 0.40 -7.71
CA THR A 105 16.63 -0.42 -7.88
C THR A 105 15.36 0.44 -7.81
N VAL A 106 15.23 1.29 -6.79
CA VAL A 106 14.04 2.17 -6.66
C VAL A 106 13.96 3.13 -7.85
N SER A 107 15.08 3.70 -8.30
CA SER A 107 15.11 4.63 -9.43
C SER A 107 14.68 3.97 -10.73
N VAL A 108 15.21 2.78 -11.04
CA VAL A 108 14.88 2.01 -12.26
C VAL A 108 13.40 1.67 -12.32
N ILE A 109 12.80 1.25 -11.19
CA ILE A 109 11.38 0.84 -11.15
C ILE A 109 10.44 2.07 -11.11
N THR A 110 10.92 3.24 -10.68
CA THR A 110 10.13 4.48 -10.65
C THR A 110 9.99 5.12 -12.04
N ILE A 111 10.96 4.94 -12.95
CA ILE A 111 10.93 5.53 -14.30
C ILE A 111 9.66 5.15 -15.08
N PRO A 112 9.26 3.86 -15.17
CA PRO A 112 8.00 3.47 -15.83
C PRO A 112 6.76 4.16 -15.27
N ILE A 113 6.68 4.41 -13.96
CA ILE A 113 5.54 5.09 -13.33
C ILE A 113 5.44 6.53 -13.81
N ILE A 114 6.56 7.27 -13.77
CA ILE A 114 6.60 8.66 -14.19
C ILE A 114 6.26 8.76 -15.68
N LEU A 115 6.84 7.89 -16.52
CA LEU A 115 6.55 7.83 -17.95
C LEU A 115 5.08 7.51 -18.22
N ALA A 116 4.48 6.56 -17.49
CA ALA A 116 3.05 6.23 -17.64
C ALA A 116 2.14 7.41 -17.29
N ALA A 117 2.46 8.18 -16.26
CA ALA A 117 1.71 9.38 -15.90
C ALA A 117 1.83 10.48 -16.98
N ILE A 118 3.04 10.71 -17.51
CA ILE A 118 3.27 11.67 -18.59
C ILE A 118 2.48 11.25 -19.84
N LEU A 119 2.62 10.00 -20.28
CA LEU A 119 1.91 9.47 -21.45
C LEU A 119 0.39 9.52 -21.27
N SER A 120 -0.10 9.26 -20.06
CA SER A 120 -1.53 9.32 -19.78
C SER A 120 -2.07 10.75 -19.84
N TYR A 121 -1.27 11.71 -19.36
CA TYR A 121 -1.58 13.13 -19.46
C TYR A 121 -1.57 13.62 -20.92
N THR A 122 -0.52 13.32 -21.69
CA THR A 122 -0.37 13.78 -23.07
C THR A 122 -1.42 13.17 -24.00
N ASN A 123 -1.71 11.88 -23.83
CA ASN A 123 -2.60 11.14 -24.72
C ASN A 123 -4.06 11.18 -24.26
N ARG A 124 -4.36 11.85 -23.13
CA ARG A 124 -5.69 11.90 -22.48
C ARG A 124 -6.32 10.51 -22.33
N SER A 125 -5.50 9.53 -21.97
CA SER A 125 -5.90 8.12 -21.85
C SER A 125 -5.28 7.53 -20.60
N TYR A 126 -6.06 6.81 -19.80
CA TYR A 126 -5.57 6.13 -18.60
C TYR A 126 -4.92 4.77 -18.89
N ASN A 127 -4.87 4.34 -20.16
CA ASN A 127 -4.33 3.03 -20.52
C ASN A 127 -2.86 2.82 -20.12
N PRO A 128 -1.94 3.79 -20.29
CA PRO A 128 -0.56 3.62 -19.84
C PRO A 128 -0.48 3.39 -18.32
N ILE A 129 -1.24 4.16 -17.53
CA ILE A 129 -1.33 3.98 -16.08
C ILE A 129 -1.87 2.59 -15.72
N ASN A 130 -3.00 2.19 -16.28
CA ASN A 130 -3.63 0.90 -15.94
C ASN A 130 -2.71 -0.28 -16.25
N THR A 131 -1.96 -0.19 -17.36
CA THR A 131 -0.97 -1.21 -17.74
C THR A 131 0.18 -1.26 -16.74
N THR A 132 0.77 -0.12 -16.41
CA THR A 132 1.87 -0.05 -15.45
C THR A 132 1.44 -0.47 -14.04
N ASP A 133 0.24 -0.09 -13.62
CA ASP A 133 -0.35 -0.44 -12.32
C ASP A 133 -0.49 -1.96 -12.17
N PHE A 134 -0.98 -2.65 -13.20
CA PHE A 134 -1.08 -4.11 -13.21
C PHE A 134 0.28 -4.80 -12.98
N PHE A 135 1.32 -4.38 -13.71
CA PHE A 135 2.67 -4.94 -13.52
C PHE A 135 3.25 -4.60 -12.15
N ASN A 136 3.05 -3.37 -11.67
CA ASN A 136 3.51 -2.94 -10.35
C ASN A 136 2.86 -3.78 -9.25
N ILE A 137 1.55 -4.04 -9.32
CA ILE A 137 0.84 -4.85 -8.33
C ILE A 137 1.42 -6.28 -8.28
N ILE A 138 1.76 -6.88 -9.42
CA ILE A 138 2.41 -8.20 -9.46
C ILE A 138 3.78 -8.15 -8.78
N LEU A 139 4.61 -7.15 -9.09
CA LEU A 139 5.92 -6.98 -8.48
C LEU A 139 5.84 -6.76 -6.96
N LEU A 140 4.91 -5.91 -6.52
CA LEU A 140 4.64 -5.64 -5.11
C LEU A 140 4.15 -6.89 -4.37
N LEU A 141 3.29 -7.70 -5.01
CA LEU A 141 2.84 -8.98 -4.46
C LEU A 141 4.01 -9.96 -4.27
N LEU A 142 4.85 -10.13 -5.29
CA LEU A 142 6.03 -11.00 -5.19
C LEU A 142 6.98 -10.55 -4.08
N GLY A 143 7.28 -9.24 -4.01
CA GLY A 143 8.09 -8.67 -2.93
C GLY A 143 7.48 -8.92 -1.55
N THR A 144 6.17 -8.75 -1.43
CA THR A 144 5.41 -9.00 -0.19
C THR A 144 5.47 -10.48 0.22
N ILE A 145 5.34 -11.41 -0.72
CA ILE A 145 5.44 -12.86 -0.44
C ILE A 145 6.84 -13.21 0.07
N VAL A 146 7.89 -12.66 -0.54
CA VAL A 146 9.27 -12.90 -0.08
C VAL A 146 9.50 -12.34 1.32
N ILE A 147 9.01 -11.12 1.61
CA ILE A 147 9.04 -10.55 2.96
C ILE A 147 8.34 -11.47 3.95
N LEU A 148 7.12 -11.92 3.64
CA LEU A 148 6.35 -12.80 4.52
C LEU A 148 7.07 -14.12 4.80
N ARG A 149 7.65 -14.74 3.77
CA ARG A 149 8.48 -15.95 3.93
C ARG A 149 9.61 -15.69 4.92
N ASN A 150 10.38 -14.62 4.72
CA ASN A 150 11.53 -14.29 5.57
C ASN A 150 11.12 -13.98 7.02
N LEU A 151 9.97 -13.33 7.22
CA LEU A 151 9.43 -13.09 8.56
C LEU A 151 9.02 -14.39 9.25
N LEU A 152 8.37 -15.32 8.52
CA LEU A 152 7.92 -16.61 9.06
C LEU A 152 9.07 -17.54 9.41
N THR A 153 10.15 -17.54 8.63
CA THR A 153 11.32 -18.40 8.87
C THR A 153 12.38 -17.75 9.76
N GLY A 154 12.19 -16.49 10.16
CA GLY A 154 13.13 -15.75 11.00
C GLY A 154 13.08 -16.18 12.47
N GLU A 155 14.22 -16.11 13.15
CA GLU A 155 14.38 -16.55 14.54
C GLU A 155 13.50 -15.76 15.53
N ASN A 156 13.12 -14.52 15.18
CA ASN A 156 12.33 -13.60 16.02
C ASN A 156 10.98 -13.23 15.37
N PHE A 157 10.19 -14.21 14.90
CA PHE A 157 8.85 -13.97 14.33
C PHE A 157 7.95 -13.12 15.25
N LEU A 158 7.89 -13.44 16.55
CA LEU A 158 7.05 -12.73 17.52
C LEU A 158 7.41 -11.24 17.62
N ASN A 159 8.69 -10.88 17.51
CA ASN A 159 9.13 -9.49 17.56
C ASN A 159 8.73 -8.69 16.31
N ASN A 160 8.41 -9.40 15.22
CA ASN A 160 8.06 -8.84 13.91
C ASN A 160 6.60 -9.09 13.52
N ILE A 161 5.74 -9.36 14.50
CA ILE A 161 4.35 -9.75 14.24
C ILE A 161 3.53 -8.65 13.57
N GLU A 162 3.80 -7.39 13.86
CA GLU A 162 3.14 -6.26 13.18
C GLU A 162 3.49 -6.24 11.69
N SER A 163 4.78 -6.33 11.34
CA SER A 163 5.19 -6.49 9.95
C SER A 163 4.47 -7.65 9.28
N PHE A 164 4.37 -8.81 9.93
CA PHE A 164 3.65 -9.95 9.37
C PHE A 164 2.19 -9.60 9.03
N PHE A 165 1.46 -8.96 9.94
CA PHE A 165 0.07 -8.54 9.69
C PHE A 165 -0.03 -7.44 8.63
N ILE A 166 0.93 -6.51 8.56
CA ILE A 166 0.99 -5.48 7.53
C ILE A 166 1.14 -6.14 6.15
N PHE A 167 2.16 -6.98 5.98
CA PHE A 167 2.48 -7.60 4.69
C PHE A 167 1.48 -8.67 4.26
N SER A 168 0.88 -9.41 5.20
CA SER A 168 -0.21 -10.35 4.85
C SER A 168 -1.45 -9.60 4.36
N GLY A 169 -1.75 -8.43 4.94
CA GLY A 169 -2.81 -7.57 4.42
C GLY A 169 -2.47 -6.94 3.07
N PHE A 170 -1.19 -6.61 2.81
CA PHE A 170 -0.76 -6.21 1.46
C PHE A 170 -0.88 -7.34 0.44
N ALA A 171 -0.53 -8.58 0.80
CA ALA A 171 -0.71 -9.73 -0.08
C ALA A 171 -2.19 -9.91 -0.44
N LEU A 172 -3.08 -9.83 0.56
CA LEU A 172 -4.52 -9.83 0.33
C LEU A 172 -4.97 -8.69 -0.59
N TYR A 173 -4.51 -7.46 -0.32
CA TYR A 173 -4.82 -6.27 -1.11
C TYR A 173 -4.42 -6.46 -2.58
N PHE A 174 -3.18 -6.84 -2.86
CA PHE A 174 -2.68 -7.01 -4.22
C PHE A 174 -3.37 -8.16 -4.95
N VAL A 175 -3.61 -9.31 -4.30
CA VAL A 175 -4.36 -10.42 -4.90
C VAL A 175 -5.77 -9.98 -5.32
N LEU A 176 -6.48 -9.29 -4.44
CA LEU A 176 -7.83 -8.80 -4.74
C LEU A 176 -7.84 -7.77 -5.87
N HIS A 177 -6.82 -6.92 -5.97
CA HIS A 177 -6.70 -5.95 -7.07
C HIS A 177 -6.30 -6.59 -8.41
N ILE A 178 -5.48 -7.64 -8.42
CA ILE A 178 -5.22 -8.45 -9.62
C ILE A 178 -6.52 -9.10 -10.11
N LEU A 179 -7.29 -9.69 -9.18
CA LEU A 179 -8.60 -10.27 -9.50
C LEU A 179 -9.58 -9.21 -10.02
N ALA A 180 -9.55 -7.99 -9.46
CA ALA A 180 -10.33 -6.86 -9.94
C ALA A 180 -9.99 -6.52 -11.41
N SER A 181 -8.70 -6.38 -11.69
CA SER A 181 -8.18 -6.03 -13.02
C SER A 181 -8.51 -7.11 -14.06
N ASN A 182 -8.36 -8.39 -13.71
CA ASN A 182 -8.70 -9.51 -14.57
C ASN A 182 -10.21 -9.67 -14.78
N SER A 183 -11.03 -9.40 -13.76
CA SER A 183 -12.49 -9.45 -13.90
C SER A 183 -13.00 -8.37 -14.86
N PHE A 184 -12.33 -7.22 -14.90
CA PHE A 184 -12.60 -6.16 -15.85
C PHE A 184 -12.16 -6.54 -17.28
N SER A 185 -10.96 -7.12 -17.45
CA SER A 185 -10.44 -7.51 -18.77
C SER A 185 -11.20 -8.69 -19.42
N LEU A 186 -11.75 -9.59 -18.60
CA LEU A 186 -12.53 -10.74 -19.05
C LEU A 186 -14.04 -10.46 -19.17
N GLY A 187 -14.50 -9.23 -18.87
CA GLY A 187 -15.90 -8.83 -18.98
C GLY A 187 -16.85 -9.48 -17.95
N PHE A 188 -16.33 -10.12 -16.89
CA PHE A 188 -17.16 -10.75 -15.86
C PHE A 188 -17.90 -9.72 -14.98
N LEU A 189 -17.34 -8.52 -14.83
CA LEU A 189 -17.93 -7.42 -14.07
C LEU A 189 -17.62 -6.09 -14.77
N GLU A 190 -18.65 -5.33 -15.12
CA GLU A 190 -18.52 -3.96 -15.68
C GLU A 190 -17.94 -2.93 -14.67
N ASN A 191 -17.59 -3.33 -13.45
CA ASN A 191 -17.68 -2.45 -12.29
C ASN A 191 -16.34 -2.15 -11.60
N TRP A 192 -15.94 -0.88 -11.69
CA TRP A 192 -14.97 -0.18 -10.83
C TRP A 192 -15.20 -0.39 -9.31
N ASN A 193 -16.41 -0.83 -8.92
CA ASN A 193 -16.75 -1.15 -7.54
C ASN A 193 -15.90 -2.29 -6.95
N PHE A 194 -15.37 -3.22 -7.76
CA PHE A 194 -14.61 -4.36 -7.23
C PHE A 194 -13.29 -3.94 -6.57
N GLY A 195 -12.51 -3.04 -7.18
CA GLY A 195 -11.27 -2.50 -6.57
C GLY A 195 -11.54 -1.71 -5.29
N LYS A 196 -12.71 -1.06 -5.19
CA LYS A 196 -13.17 -0.43 -3.95
C LYS A 196 -13.41 -1.48 -2.86
N TYR A 197 -14.15 -2.55 -3.16
CA TYR A 197 -14.40 -3.62 -2.19
C TYR A 197 -13.11 -4.32 -1.78
N ALA A 198 -12.17 -4.55 -2.71
CA ALA A 198 -10.83 -5.06 -2.41
C ALA A 198 -10.10 -4.20 -1.35
N THR A 199 -10.18 -2.88 -1.50
CA THR A 199 -9.60 -1.93 -0.55
C THR A 199 -10.30 -1.98 0.81
N ILE A 200 -11.64 -2.05 0.84
CA ILE A 200 -12.41 -2.15 2.09
C ILE A 200 -12.08 -3.44 2.84
N VAL A 201 -12.03 -4.58 2.15
CA VAL A 201 -11.69 -5.88 2.74
C VAL A 201 -10.30 -5.83 3.37
N SER A 202 -9.33 -5.23 2.69
CA SER A 202 -7.96 -5.08 3.19
C SER A 202 -7.89 -4.15 4.41
N LEU A 203 -8.65 -3.05 4.41
CA LEU A 203 -8.75 -2.15 5.57
C LEU A 203 -9.38 -2.84 6.78
N ILE A 204 -10.45 -3.61 6.59
CA ILE A 204 -11.07 -4.40 7.66
C ILE A 204 -10.06 -5.42 8.22
N TYR A 205 -9.30 -6.09 7.34
CA TYR A 205 -8.24 -7.00 7.75
C TYR A 205 -7.19 -6.30 8.63
N TRP A 206 -6.64 -5.16 8.20
CA TRP A 206 -5.63 -4.42 8.96
C TRP A 206 -6.15 -3.80 10.26
N LEU A 207 -7.44 -3.47 10.33
CA LEU A 207 -8.08 -3.04 11.57
C LEU A 207 -8.27 -4.22 12.52
N GLY A 208 -8.76 -5.35 12.01
CA GLY A 208 -8.94 -6.57 12.78
C GLY A 208 -7.62 -7.13 13.31
N SER A 209 -6.53 -7.01 12.54
CA SER A 209 -5.21 -7.50 12.94
C SER A 209 -4.69 -6.84 14.20
N LEU A 210 -5.05 -5.59 14.49
CA LEU A 210 -4.63 -4.89 15.72
C LEU A 210 -5.09 -5.63 16.98
N PHE A 211 -6.29 -6.21 16.96
CA PHE A 211 -6.78 -7.03 18.07
C PHE A 211 -5.93 -8.29 18.26
N PHE A 212 -5.58 -8.98 17.17
CA PHE A 212 -4.72 -10.17 17.22
C PHE A 212 -3.30 -9.84 17.68
N ILE A 213 -2.71 -8.75 17.15
CA ILE A 213 -1.40 -8.24 17.58
C ILE A 213 -1.40 -8.00 19.09
N TRP A 214 -2.39 -7.26 19.59
CA TRP A 214 -2.49 -6.97 21.02
C TRP A 214 -2.59 -8.22 21.88
N LYS A 215 -3.44 -9.19 21.45
CA LYS A 215 -3.61 -10.47 22.15
C LYS A 215 -2.36 -11.34 22.15
N ILE A 216 -1.59 -11.33 21.06
CA ILE A 216 -0.35 -12.12 20.97
C ILE A 216 0.75 -11.47 21.80
N ARG A 217 0.91 -10.14 21.71
CA ARG A 217 1.88 -9.40 22.54
C ARG A 217 1.63 -9.57 24.04
N SER A 218 0.38 -9.44 24.48
CA SER A 218 0.07 -9.56 25.91
C SER A 218 0.32 -10.95 26.50
N ARG A 219 0.40 -11.99 25.64
CA ARG A 219 0.67 -13.37 26.07
C ARG A 219 2.14 -13.76 26.02
N HIS A 220 2.91 -13.17 25.10
CA HIS A 220 4.25 -13.68 24.76
C HIS A 220 5.37 -12.65 24.90
N LEU A 221 5.05 -11.37 25.08
CA LEU A 221 6.03 -10.27 25.03
C LEU A 221 5.80 -9.21 26.14
N SER A 222 5.00 -9.53 27.16
CA SER A 222 4.76 -8.68 28.34
C SER A 222 5.88 -8.77 29.36
#